data_AF-A0A1R4HG29-F1
#
_entry.id   AF-A0A1R4HG29-F1
#
_cell.length_a   1.000
_cell.length_b   1.000
_cell.length_c   1.000
_cell.angle_alpha   90.00
_cell.angle_beta   90.00
_cell.angle_gamma   90.00
#
_symmetry.space_group_name_H-M   'P 1'
#
loop_
_entity.id
_entity.type
_entity.pdbx_description
1 polymer ?
#
loop_
_entity_poly.entity_id
_entity_poly.type
_entity_poly.pdbx_seq_one_letter_code
_entity_poly.pdbx_strand_id
1 'polypeptide(L)'
;MTIKIGTPANDKNIQGSNGSDDLYGLAGHDILHGNKGADLLSGGAGNDILDGGAGADTLNGGVGKDVFFYGAYKHADHDTLVDFSIDDRLDFSKIATHHFIGNQTFNGIAGEIRYGYQPDYLDGAIPFSTLLDLTTVEIDSDGDGEADVFLTVNGRINFVETAAKSGQLVFASGLNRVGSNASEKMTGGSGNDTLSGLGGNDTVLGGEGNDNLLGGDGADTLDGGFGLDTLTGGGGNDTFRFSDVGASSYESITDFTGKDQVFITASVFDYIGDQVFTGTPGEYRFYQGSDNYDQSRLELDLDGDMQVDAAILFGKNFATMLQETKPGSRHLVIANGATLTGTAGNDTRIAANGNDTLNGLAGNDKLNGNRGNDALNGGTGNDTLTGASGDDTLKGDAGADLLMGGQGVDLLTGGADKDVFRFLSLTDIQSPSSAASTFAHNDTITDFSVGDKIDLAGIDANLNQANNQKFSFIAGKDFSGIAGELRYDSANNLLQGDINGDTEADFHLEITGVTTLAGSALVL
;
A
#
# COMPACT_ATOMS: atom_id res chain seq x y z
N MET A 1 4.30 -24.98 38.76
CA MET A 1 2.94 -24.45 38.80
C MET A 1 2.48 -24.32 40.24
N THR A 2 2.81 -23.19 40.86
CA THR A 2 2.18 -22.76 42.11
C THR A 2 1.12 -21.74 41.76
N ILE A 3 -0.07 -21.86 42.34
CA ILE A 3 -1.13 -20.83 42.20
C ILE A 3 -1.20 -20.07 43.51
N LYS A 4 -1.04 -18.74 43.47
CA LYS A 4 -1.17 -17.87 44.64
C LYS A 4 -2.20 -16.78 44.34
N ILE A 5 -3.19 -16.70 45.22
CA ILE A 5 -4.32 -15.75 45.09
C ILE A 5 -4.30 -14.80 46.27
N GLY A 6 -4.46 -13.52 45.98
CA GLY A 6 -4.65 -12.44 46.93
C GLY A 6 -5.99 -12.53 47.69
N THR A 7 -6.38 -11.43 48.32
CA THR A 7 -7.62 -11.31 49.10
C THR A 7 -8.18 -9.92 48.85
N PRO A 8 -9.50 -9.73 48.79
CA PRO A 8 -10.11 -8.61 48.05
C PRO A 8 -10.02 -7.20 48.68
N ALA A 9 -9.14 -6.93 49.65
CA ALA A 9 -9.24 -5.71 50.46
C ALA A 9 -7.92 -5.13 51.03
N ASN A 10 -6.74 -5.70 50.73
CA ASN A 10 -5.47 -5.22 51.31
C ASN A 10 -4.33 -5.32 50.29
N ASP A 11 -3.48 -4.29 50.26
CA ASP A 11 -2.17 -4.28 49.58
C ASP A 11 -1.32 -5.50 49.96
N LYS A 12 -0.81 -6.24 48.97
CA LYS A 12 -0.01 -7.46 49.17
C LYS A 12 1.35 -7.40 48.53
N ASN A 13 2.24 -8.22 49.08
CA ASN A 13 3.45 -8.67 48.40
C ASN A 13 3.29 -10.17 48.13
N ILE A 14 2.99 -10.52 46.88
CA ILE A 14 2.83 -11.90 46.42
C ILE A 14 4.11 -12.29 45.71
N GLN A 15 4.85 -13.25 46.27
CA GLN A 15 6.05 -13.79 45.65
C GLN A 15 5.78 -15.17 45.09
N GLY A 16 6.25 -15.46 43.89
CA GLY A 16 6.30 -16.76 43.25
C GLY A 16 7.39 -17.66 43.83
N SER A 17 7.81 -18.61 43.01
CA SER A 17 8.81 -19.65 43.25
C SER A 17 9.91 -19.50 42.18
N ASN A 18 10.62 -20.57 41.81
CA ASN A 18 11.62 -20.52 40.73
C ASN A 18 11.18 -21.31 39.48
N GLY A 19 9.90 -21.67 39.38
CA GLY A 19 9.32 -22.23 38.17
C GLY A 19 7.91 -21.70 37.99
N SER A 20 7.28 -21.98 36.86
CA SER A 20 6.00 -21.36 36.46
C SER A 20 4.98 -21.24 37.57
N ASP A 21 4.45 -20.04 37.76
CA ASP A 21 3.48 -19.67 38.79
C ASP A 21 2.36 -18.81 38.24
N ASP A 22 1.16 -18.92 38.85
CA ASP A 22 0.03 -18.04 38.56
C ASP A 22 -0.23 -17.17 39.81
N LEU A 23 -0.07 -15.86 39.68
CA LEU A 23 -0.20 -14.87 40.76
C LEU A 23 -1.36 -13.91 40.47
N TYR A 24 -2.29 -13.79 41.42
CA TYR A 24 -3.47 -12.91 41.29
C TYR A 24 -3.57 -11.95 42.48
N GLY A 25 -3.52 -10.63 42.27
CA GLY A 25 -3.68 -9.60 43.31
C GLY A 25 -5.14 -9.42 43.77
N LEU A 26 -6.05 -9.36 42.80
CA LEU A 26 -7.49 -9.11 42.90
C LEU A 26 -7.85 -7.64 43.04
N ALA A 27 -7.83 -7.08 44.25
CA ALA A 27 -8.24 -5.71 44.51
C ALA A 27 -7.38 -5.12 45.62
N GLY A 28 -6.89 -3.89 45.43
CA GLY A 28 -5.92 -3.24 46.31
C GLY A 28 -4.69 -2.79 45.54
N HIS A 29 -3.67 -2.25 46.21
CA HIS A 29 -2.38 -1.95 45.58
C HIS A 29 -1.41 -3.11 45.86
N ASP A 30 -1.26 -3.99 44.90
CA ASP A 30 -0.53 -5.25 45.03
C ASP A 30 0.84 -5.19 44.35
N ILE A 31 1.79 -5.93 44.90
CA ILE A 31 3.13 -6.14 44.35
C ILE A 31 3.29 -7.63 44.08
N LEU A 32 3.44 -8.01 42.82
CA LEU A 32 3.57 -9.39 42.36
C LEU A 32 4.98 -9.61 41.81
N HIS A 33 5.67 -10.62 42.32
CA HIS A 33 7.01 -11.02 41.87
C HIS A 33 7.01 -12.49 41.42
N GLY A 34 7.18 -12.80 40.14
CA GLY A 34 7.25 -14.19 39.63
C GLY A 34 8.58 -14.89 39.98
N ASN A 35 9.68 -14.15 39.90
CA ASN A 35 11.09 -14.54 40.06
C ASN A 35 11.68 -15.29 38.85
N LYS A 36 11.44 -16.59 38.71
CA LYS A 36 11.96 -17.38 37.58
C LYS A 36 10.87 -18.33 37.12
N GLY A 37 10.86 -18.61 35.83
CA GLY A 37 9.86 -19.49 35.24
C GLY A 37 9.10 -18.73 34.17
N ALA A 38 8.12 -19.38 33.57
CA ALA A 38 7.12 -18.69 32.76
C ALA A 38 5.90 -18.49 33.65
N ASP A 39 5.69 -17.26 34.10
CA ASP A 39 4.73 -16.90 35.14
C ASP A 39 3.54 -16.09 34.56
N LEU A 40 2.36 -16.25 35.15
CA LEU A 40 1.17 -15.46 34.84
C LEU A 40 0.88 -14.53 36.03
N LEU A 41 0.99 -13.22 35.83
CA LEU A 41 0.71 -12.23 36.87
C LEU A 41 -0.51 -11.39 36.47
N SER A 42 -1.48 -11.30 37.38
CA SER A 42 -2.66 -10.44 37.23
C SER A 42 -2.85 -9.56 38.47
N GLY A 43 -2.71 -8.24 38.32
CA GLY A 43 -2.89 -7.25 39.39
C GLY A 43 -4.34 -7.20 39.85
N GLY A 44 -5.25 -6.87 38.93
CA GLY A 44 -6.68 -6.85 39.17
C GLY A 44 -7.22 -5.44 39.20
N ALA A 45 -7.63 -4.92 40.36
CA ALA A 45 -8.10 -3.54 40.49
C ALA A 45 -7.27 -2.80 41.54
N GLY A 46 -6.78 -1.61 41.19
CA GLY A 46 -5.88 -0.81 42.01
C GLY A 46 -4.62 -0.46 41.22
N ASN A 47 -3.64 0.14 41.89
CA ASN A 47 -2.37 0.49 41.25
C ASN A 47 -1.33 -0.52 41.70
N ASP A 48 -1.01 -1.45 40.81
CA ASP A 48 -0.23 -2.63 41.09
C ASP A 48 1.20 -2.52 40.53
N ILE A 49 2.11 -3.32 41.06
CA ILE A 49 3.48 -3.47 40.55
C ILE A 49 3.70 -4.94 40.19
N LEU A 50 3.95 -5.20 38.92
CA LEU A 50 4.19 -6.54 38.38
C LEU A 50 5.65 -6.67 37.94
N ASP A 51 6.34 -7.66 38.49
CA ASP A 51 7.72 -8.03 38.16
C ASP A 51 7.74 -9.53 37.86
N GLY A 52 7.66 -9.90 36.58
CA GLY A 52 7.67 -11.31 36.14
C GLY A 52 8.96 -11.99 36.57
N GLY A 53 10.09 -11.35 36.32
CA GLY A 53 11.41 -11.86 36.65
C GLY A 53 12.04 -12.48 35.40
N ALA A 54 12.67 -13.65 35.53
CA ALA A 54 13.34 -14.29 34.41
C ALA A 54 12.51 -15.42 33.80
N GLY A 55 12.29 -15.34 32.50
CA GLY A 55 11.55 -16.31 31.70
C GLY A 55 10.51 -15.57 30.86
N ALA A 56 9.63 -16.32 30.18
CA ALA A 56 8.61 -15.72 29.33
C ALA A 56 7.31 -15.58 30.15
N ASP A 57 7.05 -14.38 30.65
CA ASP A 57 5.96 -14.09 31.56
C ASP A 57 4.76 -13.46 30.84
N THR A 58 3.57 -13.64 31.39
CA THR A 58 2.32 -12.99 30.94
C THR A 58 1.82 -12.07 32.03
N LEU A 59 1.80 -10.77 31.76
CA LEU A 59 1.51 -9.74 32.74
C LEU A 59 0.22 -9.00 32.37
N ASN A 60 -0.67 -8.82 33.35
CA ASN A 60 -1.91 -8.09 33.22
C ASN A 60 -2.09 -7.18 34.45
N GLY A 61 -1.93 -5.87 34.27
CA GLY A 61 -2.13 -4.89 35.34
C GLY A 61 -3.58 -4.88 35.80
N GLY A 62 -4.50 -4.69 34.86
CA GLY A 62 -5.92 -4.60 35.09
C GLY A 62 -6.37 -3.14 35.23
N VAL A 63 -7.27 -2.88 36.17
CA VAL A 63 -7.85 -1.55 36.36
C VAL A 63 -7.00 -0.74 37.34
N GLY A 64 -6.29 0.27 36.85
CA GLY A 64 -5.70 1.32 37.67
C GLY A 64 -4.46 1.89 37.03
N LYS A 65 -3.48 2.30 37.84
CA LYS A 65 -2.19 2.82 37.36
C LYS A 65 -1.09 1.81 37.68
N ASP A 66 -0.84 0.90 36.76
CA ASP A 66 0.01 -0.25 37.02
C ASP A 66 1.44 -0.02 36.53
N VAL A 67 2.39 -0.71 37.17
CA VAL A 67 3.81 -0.63 36.84
C VAL A 67 4.32 -2.02 36.49
N PHE A 68 4.76 -2.18 35.26
CA PHE A 68 5.48 -3.36 34.79
C PHE A 68 6.98 -3.09 34.94
N PHE A 69 7.59 -3.77 35.91
CA PHE A 69 8.92 -3.46 36.38
C PHE A 69 9.96 -4.43 35.83
N TYR A 70 11.04 -3.89 35.27
CA TYR A 70 12.16 -4.68 34.73
C TYR A 70 13.48 -4.30 35.40
N GLY A 71 14.00 -5.22 36.21
CA GLY A 71 15.28 -5.06 36.91
C GLY A 71 16.53 -5.35 36.05
N ALA A 72 16.36 -6.05 34.93
CA ALA A 72 17.41 -6.38 33.97
C ALA A 72 16.78 -6.56 32.58
N TYR A 73 17.49 -6.27 31.49
CA TYR A 73 16.92 -6.38 30.13
C TYR A 73 16.36 -7.77 29.84
N LYS A 74 17.12 -8.81 30.19
CA LYS A 74 16.71 -10.21 30.02
C LYS A 74 15.43 -10.60 30.76
N HIS A 75 14.97 -9.81 31.73
CA HIS A 75 13.69 -10.07 32.39
C HIS A 75 12.49 -9.71 31.50
N ALA A 76 12.67 -8.88 30.48
CA ALA A 76 11.62 -8.55 29.52
C ALA A 76 11.57 -9.51 28.32
N ASP A 77 12.51 -10.46 28.25
CA ASP A 77 12.70 -11.31 27.08
C ASP A 77 11.56 -12.32 26.93
N HIS A 78 10.81 -12.17 25.85
CA HIS A 78 9.60 -12.93 25.53
C HIS A 78 8.43 -12.73 26.51
N ASP A 79 8.46 -11.67 27.29
CA ASP A 79 7.32 -11.26 28.10
C ASP A 79 6.17 -10.76 27.21
N THR A 80 4.94 -10.95 27.69
CA THR A 80 3.72 -10.46 27.05
C THR A 80 2.88 -9.66 28.05
N LEU A 81 2.64 -8.39 27.73
CA LEU A 81 1.71 -7.53 28.46
C LEU A 81 0.36 -7.58 27.77
N VAL A 82 -0.62 -8.19 28.44
CA VAL A 82 -1.96 -8.43 27.89
C VAL A 82 -2.86 -7.20 28.04
N ASP A 83 -2.55 -6.34 29.01
CA ASP A 83 -3.27 -5.11 29.32
C ASP A 83 -2.25 -4.01 29.64
N PHE A 84 -2.17 -2.98 28.80
CA PHE A 84 -1.38 -1.77 29.05
C PHE A 84 -2.23 -0.56 28.68
N SER A 85 -2.74 0.11 29.71
CA SER A 85 -3.61 1.27 29.61
C SER A 85 -2.83 2.60 29.59
N ILE A 86 -3.52 3.70 29.28
CA ILE A 86 -2.98 5.07 29.26
C ILE A 86 -2.33 5.51 30.58
N ASP A 87 -2.73 4.88 31.69
CA ASP A 87 -2.28 5.22 33.04
C ASP A 87 -1.13 4.32 33.54
N ASP A 88 -0.76 3.30 32.76
CA ASP A 88 0.26 2.32 33.11
C ASP A 88 1.67 2.75 32.70
N ARG A 89 2.66 2.02 33.21
CA ARG A 89 4.07 2.34 33.01
C ARG A 89 4.95 1.10 32.87
N LEU A 90 5.81 1.11 31.85
CA LEU A 90 6.99 0.24 31.79
C LEU A 90 8.15 0.90 32.52
N ASP A 91 8.80 0.19 33.44
CA ASP A 91 9.85 0.76 34.30
C ASP A 91 11.17 -0.01 34.18
N PHE A 92 12.06 0.53 33.35
CA PHE A 92 13.46 0.10 33.18
C PHE A 92 14.44 0.96 34.01
N SER A 93 13.94 1.85 34.87
CA SER A 93 14.77 2.88 35.55
C SER A 93 15.88 2.32 36.46
N LYS A 94 15.83 1.03 36.80
CA LYS A 94 16.87 0.36 37.59
C LYS A 94 18.04 -0.15 36.78
N ILE A 95 17.93 -0.18 35.45
CA ILE A 95 18.99 -0.61 34.55
C ILE A 95 19.79 0.64 34.18
N ALA A 96 21.04 0.75 34.65
CA ALA A 96 21.80 2.00 34.53
C ALA A 96 22.16 2.39 33.08
N THR A 97 22.13 1.44 32.15
CA THR A 97 22.48 1.63 30.74
C THR A 97 21.28 1.90 29.85
N HIS A 98 20.06 2.10 30.39
CA HIS A 98 18.88 2.33 29.57
C HIS A 98 19.01 3.59 28.71
N HIS A 99 18.62 3.47 27.45
CA HIS A 99 18.57 4.57 26.50
C HIS A 99 17.34 4.40 25.61
N PHE A 100 16.22 5.03 25.98
CA PHE A 100 15.03 4.99 25.14
C PHE A 100 15.19 5.92 23.93
N ILE A 101 14.96 5.38 22.73
CA ILE A 101 15.15 6.07 21.45
C ILE A 101 13.85 6.24 20.65
N GLY A 102 12.68 6.02 21.26
CA GLY A 102 11.40 6.09 20.55
C GLY A 102 11.23 4.90 19.62
N ASN A 103 10.89 5.13 18.36
CA ASN A 103 10.82 4.11 17.32
C ASN A 103 12.02 4.13 16.34
N GLN A 104 13.08 4.85 16.69
CA GLN A 104 14.26 5.00 15.84
C GLN A 104 15.04 3.69 15.67
N THR A 105 15.78 3.57 14.56
CA THR A 105 16.74 2.47 14.37
C THR A 105 17.85 2.54 15.42
N PHE A 106 18.30 1.38 15.89
CA PHE A 106 19.48 1.26 16.76
C PHE A 106 20.70 1.92 16.11
N ASN A 107 21.52 2.59 16.92
CA ASN A 107 22.72 3.28 16.47
C ASN A 107 24.01 2.66 17.05
N GLY A 108 23.91 1.49 17.67
CA GLY A 108 25.02 0.72 18.25
C GLY A 108 25.45 1.23 19.62
N ILE A 109 24.53 1.83 20.38
CA ILE A 109 24.74 2.13 21.80
C ILE A 109 24.12 1.01 22.63
N ALA A 110 24.92 0.36 23.47
CA ALA A 110 24.43 -0.68 24.36
C ALA A 110 23.35 -0.15 25.32
N GLY A 111 22.24 -0.88 25.41
CA GLY A 111 21.10 -0.55 26.24
C GLY A 111 20.05 0.34 25.56
N GLU A 112 20.09 0.43 24.23
CA GLU A 112 19.04 1.10 23.47
C GLU A 112 17.72 0.35 23.56
N ILE A 113 16.65 1.08 23.82
CA ILE A 113 15.28 0.58 23.92
C ILE A 113 14.46 1.34 22.89
N ARG A 114 13.83 0.61 21.96
CA ARG A 114 12.90 1.18 21.00
C ARG A 114 11.56 0.45 21.05
N TYR A 115 10.53 1.05 20.48
CA TYR A 115 9.29 0.35 20.18
C TYR A 115 9.05 0.30 18.67
N GLY A 116 8.38 -0.75 18.23
CA GLY A 116 8.01 -0.97 16.83
C GLY A 116 6.66 -1.66 16.72
N TYR A 117 6.20 -1.79 15.48
CA TYR A 117 4.97 -2.51 15.14
C TYR A 117 5.39 -3.71 14.30
N GLN A 118 5.28 -4.92 14.85
CA GLN A 118 5.63 -6.12 14.09
C GLN A 118 4.74 -6.28 12.85
N PRO A 119 5.31 -6.73 11.72
CA PRO A 119 5.43 -8.18 11.52
C PRO A 119 6.83 -8.63 11.06
N ASP A 120 7.91 -7.96 11.48
CA ASP A 120 9.31 -8.25 11.10
C ASP A 120 9.83 -9.67 11.45
N TYR A 121 8.97 -10.60 11.89
CA TYR A 121 9.32 -12.02 12.01
C TYR A 121 8.13 -12.95 11.73
N LEU A 122 7.45 -12.80 10.59
CA LEU A 122 6.47 -13.78 10.14
C LEU A 122 6.78 -14.29 8.73
N ASP A 123 7.39 -15.47 8.69
CA ASP A 123 7.42 -16.39 7.55
C ASP A 123 6.00 -16.59 6.99
N GLY A 124 5.61 -15.77 6.01
CA GLY A 124 4.75 -16.06 4.86
C GLY A 124 3.35 -16.67 5.05
N ALA A 125 2.79 -16.82 6.25
CA ALA A 125 1.63 -17.71 6.44
C ALA A 125 0.44 -17.19 7.27
N ILE A 126 0.35 -15.89 7.63
CA ILE A 126 -0.81 -15.37 8.38
C ILE A 126 -1.50 -14.24 7.59
N PRO A 127 -2.81 -14.34 7.31
CA PRO A 127 -3.54 -13.29 6.60
C PRO A 127 -3.61 -11.97 7.40
N PHE A 128 -3.45 -10.87 6.68
CA PHE A 128 -3.32 -9.46 7.11
C PHE A 128 -4.42 -8.91 8.05
N SER A 129 -5.52 -9.64 8.26
CA SER A 129 -6.67 -9.17 9.06
C SER A 129 -6.65 -9.60 10.54
N THR A 130 -5.67 -10.39 10.97
CA THR A 130 -5.61 -10.93 12.35
C THR A 130 -4.37 -10.52 13.16
N LEU A 131 -3.49 -9.68 12.59
CA LEU A 131 -2.26 -9.16 13.21
C LEU A 131 -2.37 -7.70 13.68
N LEU A 132 -3.56 -7.13 13.61
CA LEU A 132 -3.78 -5.74 13.99
C LEU A 132 -3.72 -5.63 15.52
N ASP A 133 -2.75 -4.86 16.00
CA ASP A 133 -2.64 -4.27 17.35
C ASP A 133 -1.65 -4.92 18.34
N LEU A 134 -0.41 -5.21 17.93
CA LEU A 134 0.69 -5.47 18.88
C LEU A 134 1.80 -4.42 18.73
N THR A 135 2.39 -4.03 19.85
CA THR A 135 3.63 -3.24 19.92
C THR A 135 4.75 -4.15 20.40
N THR A 136 5.89 -4.15 19.71
CA THR A 136 7.12 -4.76 20.21
C THR A 136 7.98 -3.70 20.88
N VAL A 137 8.47 -3.98 22.07
CA VAL A 137 9.58 -3.23 22.67
C VAL A 137 10.84 -4.06 22.47
N GLU A 138 11.79 -3.47 21.77
CA GLU A 138 13.03 -4.11 21.34
C GLU A 138 14.21 -3.46 22.04
N ILE A 139 15.16 -4.27 22.48
CA ILE A 139 16.29 -3.81 23.27
C ILE A 139 17.58 -4.36 22.68
N ASP A 140 18.45 -3.47 22.22
CA ASP A 140 19.85 -3.76 21.91
C ASP A 140 20.65 -3.66 23.22
N SER A 141 20.96 -4.80 23.83
CA SER A 141 21.54 -4.84 25.16
C SER A 141 23.07 -4.74 25.15
N ASP A 142 23.71 -5.06 24.03
CA ASP A 142 25.18 -5.12 23.89
C ASP A 142 25.79 -4.08 22.94
N GLY A 143 24.95 -3.38 22.18
CA GLY A 143 25.30 -2.27 21.30
C GLY A 143 25.75 -2.69 19.91
N ASP A 144 25.38 -3.88 19.44
CA ASP A 144 25.75 -4.36 18.10
C ASP A 144 24.84 -3.82 16.98
N GLY A 145 23.75 -3.12 17.34
CA GLY A 145 22.79 -2.55 16.41
C GLY A 145 21.59 -3.46 16.10
N GLU A 146 21.50 -4.63 16.73
CA GLU A 146 20.40 -5.58 16.60
C GLU A 146 19.65 -5.75 17.94
N ALA A 147 18.39 -6.17 17.87
CA ALA A 147 17.61 -6.44 19.07
C ALA A 147 18.03 -7.77 19.73
N ASP A 148 18.44 -7.70 21.00
CA ASP A 148 18.77 -8.87 21.84
C ASP A 148 17.55 -9.44 22.58
N VAL A 149 16.61 -8.56 22.92
CA VAL A 149 15.48 -8.82 23.82
C VAL A 149 14.22 -8.23 23.22
N PHE A 150 13.13 -8.99 23.29
CA PHE A 150 11.82 -8.61 22.77
C PHE A 150 10.75 -8.71 23.84
N LEU A 151 9.98 -7.64 24.00
CA LEU A 151 8.80 -7.58 24.85
C LEU A 151 7.57 -7.31 23.98
N THR A 152 6.51 -8.10 24.15
CA THR A 152 5.25 -7.90 23.42
C THR A 152 4.26 -7.14 24.29
N VAL A 153 3.67 -6.07 23.75
CA VAL A 153 2.61 -5.30 24.40
C VAL A 153 1.36 -5.33 23.54
N ASN A 154 0.24 -5.73 24.13
CA ASN A 154 -1.04 -5.78 23.45
C ASN A 154 -1.60 -4.37 23.23
N GLY A 155 -1.98 -4.05 21.99
CA GLY A 155 -2.34 -2.72 21.51
C GLY A 155 -1.23 -2.08 20.65
N ARG A 156 -1.60 -1.15 19.76
CA ARG A 156 -0.65 -0.18 19.16
C ARG A 156 -0.41 0.96 20.15
N ILE A 157 0.80 1.02 20.69
CA ILE A 157 1.19 1.94 21.75
C ILE A 157 2.47 2.65 21.33
N ASN A 158 2.39 3.97 21.26
CA ASN A 158 3.58 4.79 21.26
C ASN A 158 4.03 5.06 22.69
N PHE A 159 5.33 4.96 22.92
CA PHE A 159 5.91 5.21 24.22
C PHE A 159 6.65 6.54 24.26
N VAL A 160 6.49 7.25 25.37
CA VAL A 160 7.35 8.39 25.74
C VAL A 160 7.91 8.19 27.14
N GLU A 161 9.09 8.76 27.40
CA GLU A 161 9.60 8.82 28.75
C GLU A 161 8.85 9.88 29.59
N THR A 162 8.55 9.55 30.85
CA THR A 162 7.98 10.51 31.80
C THR A 162 8.87 11.73 32.05
N ALA A 163 10.18 11.56 31.89
CA ALA A 163 11.19 12.60 31.82
C ALA A 163 12.38 12.07 31.00
N ALA A 164 13.12 12.96 30.34
CA ALA A 164 14.27 12.56 29.54
C ALA A 164 15.26 11.70 30.34
N LYS A 165 15.59 10.51 29.82
CA LYS A 165 16.47 9.49 30.40
C LYS A 165 16.00 8.98 31.76
N SER A 166 14.69 8.78 31.90
CA SER A 166 14.09 8.21 33.11
C SER A 166 14.03 6.68 33.07
N GLY A 167 14.00 6.09 31.87
CA GLY A 167 13.72 4.67 31.70
C GLY A 167 12.30 4.28 32.10
N GLN A 168 11.43 5.27 32.28
CA GLN A 168 10.04 5.11 32.67
C GLN A 168 9.16 5.48 31.50
N LEU A 169 8.67 4.47 30.79
CA LEU A 169 7.91 4.61 29.56
C LEU A 169 6.42 4.57 29.86
N VAL A 170 5.69 5.54 29.34
CA VAL A 170 4.23 5.64 29.44
C VAL A 170 3.65 5.82 28.04
N PHE A 171 2.34 5.62 27.93
CA PHE A 171 1.62 5.88 26.69
C PHE A 171 1.77 7.35 26.27
N ALA A 172 2.08 7.58 24.99
CA ALA A 172 2.18 8.91 24.42
C ALA A 172 0.78 9.50 24.15
N SER A 173 0.38 10.50 24.95
CA SER A 173 -0.91 11.16 24.76
C SER A 173 -0.92 12.02 23.49
N GLY A 174 -1.95 11.86 22.67
CA GLY A 174 -2.20 12.74 21.53
C GLY A 174 -2.49 14.19 21.92
N LEU A 175 -2.00 15.11 21.10
CA LEU A 175 -2.21 16.54 21.12
C LEU A 175 -3.39 16.89 20.22
N ASN A 176 -4.26 17.79 20.69
CA ASN A 176 -5.27 18.41 19.84
C ASN A 176 -4.97 19.91 19.74
N ARG A 177 -4.51 20.36 18.57
CA ARG A 177 -4.05 21.73 18.33
C ARG A 177 -4.75 22.32 17.11
N VAL A 178 -5.16 23.58 17.26
CA VAL A 178 -5.74 24.38 16.18
C VAL A 178 -4.92 25.67 16.07
N GLY A 179 -4.46 25.97 14.85
CA GLY A 179 -3.74 27.17 14.47
C GLY A 179 -4.65 28.37 14.27
N SER A 180 -4.28 29.24 13.34
CA SER A 180 -4.96 30.50 13.04
C SER A 180 -5.00 30.76 11.52
N ASN A 181 -5.36 31.96 11.09
CA ASN A 181 -5.33 32.32 9.66
C ASN A 181 -3.96 32.86 9.21
N ALA A 182 -2.88 32.54 9.92
CA ALA A 182 -1.52 32.98 9.62
C ALA A 182 -0.64 31.76 9.38
N SER A 183 0.38 31.90 8.53
CA SER A 183 1.38 30.84 8.32
C SER A 183 2.10 30.46 9.61
N GLU A 184 1.96 29.20 10.00
CA GLU A 184 2.43 28.63 11.25
C GLU A 184 3.19 27.32 11.01
N LYS A 185 4.11 27.02 11.94
CA LYS A 185 4.68 25.68 12.04
C LYS A 185 4.11 25.00 13.26
N MET A 186 3.44 23.88 13.04
CA MET A 186 2.92 23.01 14.08
C MET A 186 3.68 21.68 14.05
N THR A 187 3.82 21.10 15.23
CA THR A 187 4.48 19.82 15.41
C THR A 187 3.71 19.10 16.51
N GLY A 188 3.34 17.87 16.24
CA GLY A 188 2.79 16.96 17.21
C GLY A 188 3.88 16.41 18.14
N GLY A 189 3.65 15.24 18.68
CA GLY A 189 4.56 14.50 19.54
C GLY A 189 4.64 13.05 19.09
N SER A 190 4.75 12.17 20.07
CA SER A 190 4.78 10.72 19.84
C SER A 190 3.40 10.08 19.96
N GLY A 191 2.33 10.85 20.20
CA GLY A 191 0.98 10.30 20.39
C GLY A 191 0.14 10.51 19.13
N ASN A 192 -1.03 9.86 19.05
CA ASN A 192 -1.95 10.08 17.93
C ASN A 192 -2.56 11.49 18.00
N ASP A 193 -2.01 12.41 17.23
CA ASP A 193 -2.28 13.83 17.27
C ASP A 193 -3.41 14.25 16.32
N THR A 194 -4.05 15.38 16.61
CA THR A 194 -4.98 16.06 15.70
C THR A 194 -4.55 17.51 15.60
N LEU A 195 -4.04 17.89 14.44
CA LEU A 195 -3.46 19.22 14.20
C LEU A 195 -4.19 19.89 13.03
N SER A 196 -4.66 21.12 13.20
CA SER A 196 -5.38 21.88 12.15
C SER A 196 -4.79 23.28 11.96
N GLY A 197 -4.29 23.60 10.76
CA GLY A 197 -3.64 24.88 10.43
C GLY A 197 -4.64 26.03 10.34
N LEU A 198 -5.80 25.76 9.75
CA LEU A 198 -6.89 26.69 9.41
C LEU A 198 -6.61 27.52 8.17
N GLY A 199 -5.78 28.55 8.22
CA GLY A 199 -5.54 29.37 7.04
C GLY A 199 -4.16 30.01 7.02
N GLY A 200 -3.70 30.39 5.83
CA GLY A 200 -2.29 30.73 5.63
C GLY A 200 -1.51 29.49 5.21
N ASN A 201 -0.23 29.67 4.86
CA ASN A 201 0.61 28.57 4.40
C ASN A 201 1.31 27.93 5.60
N ASP A 202 0.83 26.78 6.03
CA ASP A 202 1.25 26.10 7.26
C ASP A 202 2.24 24.97 6.99
N THR A 203 3.01 24.64 8.01
CA THR A 203 3.79 23.39 8.08
C THR A 203 3.29 22.59 9.26
N VAL A 204 2.60 21.49 8.98
CA VAL A 204 1.98 20.62 9.98
C VAL A 204 2.74 19.30 10.00
N LEU A 205 3.45 19.04 11.11
CA LEU A 205 4.22 17.82 11.30
C LEU A 205 3.51 16.98 12.38
N GLY A 206 3.17 15.73 12.08
CA GLY A 206 2.55 14.80 13.02
C GLY A 206 3.56 14.34 14.06
N GLY A 207 4.49 13.48 13.68
CA GLY A 207 5.54 13.00 14.58
C GLY A 207 5.57 11.49 14.58
N GLU A 208 5.39 10.87 15.74
CA GLU A 208 5.12 9.43 15.82
C GLU A 208 3.66 9.23 16.21
N GLY A 209 3.00 8.21 15.68
CA GLY A 209 1.58 7.95 15.91
C GLY A 209 0.73 8.05 14.67
N ASN A 210 -0.53 7.67 14.85
CA ASN A 210 -1.53 7.73 13.79
C ASN A 210 -2.21 9.09 13.88
N ASP A 211 -1.69 10.06 13.14
CA ASP A 211 -2.07 11.46 13.27
C ASP A 211 -3.17 11.83 12.28
N ASN A 212 -3.93 12.87 12.63
CA ASN A 212 -4.89 13.51 11.74
C ASN A 212 -4.48 14.97 11.50
N LEU A 213 -3.91 15.23 10.33
CA LEU A 213 -3.35 16.53 9.96
C LEU A 213 -4.26 17.23 8.95
N LEU A 214 -4.68 18.45 9.28
CA LEU A 214 -5.47 19.32 8.42
C LEU A 214 -4.67 20.60 8.13
N GLY A 215 -4.34 20.87 6.87
CA GLY A 215 -3.71 22.12 6.44
C GLY A 215 -4.68 23.29 6.59
N GLY A 216 -5.70 23.33 5.73
CA GLY A 216 -6.72 24.36 5.73
C GLY A 216 -6.70 25.17 4.43
N ASP A 217 -6.95 26.47 4.48
CA ASP A 217 -6.84 27.37 3.34
C ASP A 217 -5.39 27.88 3.20
N GLY A 218 -4.67 27.52 2.15
CA GLY A 218 -3.29 27.98 1.97
C GLY A 218 -2.48 27.02 1.13
N ALA A 219 -1.20 27.31 0.94
CA ALA A 219 -0.28 26.32 0.39
C ALA A 219 0.46 25.67 1.55
N ASP A 220 -0.04 24.53 2.00
CA ASP A 220 0.38 23.87 3.22
C ASP A 220 1.40 22.76 2.95
N THR A 221 2.19 22.42 3.96
CA THR A 221 3.09 21.26 3.95
C THR A 221 2.73 20.35 5.10
N LEU A 222 2.29 19.14 4.78
CA LEU A 222 1.88 18.13 5.77
C LEU A 222 2.87 16.97 5.72
N ASP A 223 3.31 16.53 6.89
CA ASP A 223 4.21 15.39 7.06
C ASP A 223 3.71 14.60 8.27
N GLY A 224 3.15 13.42 8.03
CA GLY A 224 2.61 12.56 9.07
C GLY A 224 3.69 12.08 10.03
N GLY A 225 4.84 11.71 9.47
CA GLY A 225 5.94 11.10 10.21
C GLY A 225 5.74 9.60 10.29
N PHE A 226 5.96 9.01 11.46
CA PHE A 226 5.82 7.57 11.66
C PHE A 226 4.43 7.19 12.11
N GLY A 227 3.77 6.30 11.38
CA GLY A 227 2.49 5.73 11.78
C GLY A 227 1.52 5.70 10.61
N LEU A 228 0.25 5.49 10.91
CA LEU A 228 -0.84 5.51 9.93
C LEU A 228 -1.54 6.86 9.97
N ASP A 229 -1.06 7.79 9.16
CA ASP A 229 -1.53 9.17 9.18
C ASP A 229 -2.65 9.45 8.19
N THR A 230 -3.56 10.32 8.60
CA THR A 230 -4.57 10.93 7.72
C THR A 230 -4.20 12.38 7.46
N LEU A 231 -3.96 12.71 6.19
CA LEU A 231 -3.49 14.00 5.73
C LEU A 231 -4.56 14.65 4.86
N THR A 232 -4.98 15.86 5.21
CA THR A 232 -5.98 16.65 4.46
C THR A 232 -5.40 18.03 4.20
N GLY A 233 -5.08 18.33 2.93
CA GLY A 233 -4.45 19.60 2.54
C GLY A 233 -5.41 20.78 2.73
N GLY A 234 -6.65 20.62 2.25
CA GLY A 234 -7.66 21.65 2.23
C GLY A 234 -7.66 22.43 0.92
N GLY A 235 -7.75 23.75 1.01
CA GLY A 235 -7.82 24.63 -0.15
C GLY A 235 -6.46 25.25 -0.47
N GLY A 236 -5.85 24.86 -1.58
CA GLY A 236 -4.71 25.57 -2.14
C GLY A 236 -3.85 24.68 -3.01
N ASN A 237 -2.52 24.80 -2.90
CA ASN A 237 -1.61 23.87 -3.56
C ASN A 237 -0.69 23.30 -2.50
N ASP A 238 -1.05 22.12 -2.02
CA ASP A 238 -0.45 21.55 -0.82
C ASP A 238 0.67 20.58 -1.15
N THR A 239 1.55 20.36 -0.18
CA THR A 239 2.66 19.41 -0.29
C THR A 239 2.52 18.36 0.80
N PHE A 240 2.22 17.13 0.39
CA PHE A 240 2.23 15.95 1.24
C PHE A 240 3.63 15.37 1.20
N ARG A 241 4.38 15.58 2.28
CA ARG A 241 5.78 15.21 2.40
C ARG A 241 5.88 13.90 3.15
N PHE A 242 6.59 12.94 2.57
CA PHE A 242 6.88 11.66 3.22
C PHE A 242 8.38 11.62 3.52
N SER A 243 8.68 12.02 4.76
CA SER A 243 10.05 12.04 5.31
C SER A 243 10.58 10.66 5.61
N ASP A 244 9.68 9.82 6.10
CA ASP A 244 9.90 8.44 6.47
C ASP A 244 8.80 7.63 5.80
N VAL A 245 9.16 6.56 5.12
CA VAL A 245 8.21 5.59 4.57
C VAL A 245 8.62 4.26 5.16
N GLY A 246 8.42 4.13 6.47
CA GLY A 246 8.70 2.89 7.18
C GLY A 246 7.83 1.76 6.65
N ALA A 247 8.33 0.52 6.72
CA ALA A 247 7.55 -0.68 6.39
C ALA A 247 6.22 -0.66 7.15
N SER A 248 5.11 -1.05 6.50
CA SER A 248 3.74 -1.07 7.02
C SER A 248 2.98 0.26 7.19
N SER A 249 3.51 1.36 6.64
CA SER A 249 2.79 2.63 6.55
C SER A 249 1.76 2.62 5.43
N TYR A 250 0.50 2.85 5.81
CA TYR A 250 -0.62 3.10 4.91
C TYR A 250 -1.19 4.48 5.21
N GLU A 251 -0.48 5.53 4.79
CA GLU A 251 -0.98 6.89 4.96
C GLU A 251 -2.14 7.17 4.00
N SER A 252 -3.04 8.05 4.40
CA SER A 252 -4.16 8.47 3.57
C SER A 252 -4.12 9.96 3.31
N ILE A 253 -4.06 10.34 2.04
CA ILE A 253 -4.30 11.70 1.59
C ILE A 253 -5.76 11.81 1.15
N THR A 254 -6.56 12.62 1.85
CA THR A 254 -8.01 12.57 1.70
C THR A 254 -8.56 13.43 0.55
N ASP A 255 -7.84 14.48 0.14
CA ASP A 255 -8.32 15.52 -0.77
C ASP A 255 -7.30 15.99 -1.82
N PHE A 256 -6.39 15.09 -2.23
CA PHE A 256 -5.38 15.37 -3.25
C PHE A 256 -6.00 15.84 -4.57
N THR A 257 -5.90 17.14 -4.87
CA THR A 257 -6.53 17.75 -6.05
C THR A 257 -5.69 18.88 -6.64
N GLY A 258 -6.15 19.49 -7.74
CA GLY A 258 -5.58 20.73 -8.25
C GLY A 258 -4.08 20.65 -8.58
N LYS A 259 -3.26 21.37 -7.82
CA LYS A 259 -1.79 21.39 -7.99
C LYS A 259 -1.06 20.88 -6.75
N ASP A 260 -1.75 20.07 -5.96
CA ASP A 260 -1.14 19.39 -4.83
C ASP A 260 0.01 18.50 -5.31
N GLN A 261 0.93 18.26 -4.39
CA GLN A 261 2.16 17.52 -4.68
C GLN A 261 2.40 16.48 -3.60
N VAL A 262 2.80 15.29 -4.01
CA VAL A 262 3.44 14.32 -3.11
C VAL A 262 4.95 14.48 -3.25
N PHE A 263 5.65 14.57 -2.13
CA PHE A 263 7.11 14.63 -2.10
C PHE A 263 7.69 13.48 -1.29
N ILE A 264 8.29 12.50 -1.98
CA ILE A 264 9.04 11.41 -1.34
C ILE A 264 10.48 11.88 -1.13
N THR A 265 10.89 11.99 0.14
CA THR A 265 12.07 12.77 0.45
C THR A 265 13.36 11.96 0.47
N ALA A 266 13.26 10.65 0.71
CA ALA A 266 14.41 9.77 0.72
C ALA A 266 14.95 9.60 -0.71
N SER A 267 16.23 9.84 -0.89
CA SER A 267 16.87 9.80 -2.22
C SER A 267 17.07 8.39 -2.77
N VAL A 268 16.80 7.37 -1.96
CA VAL A 268 16.87 5.96 -2.37
C VAL A 268 15.67 5.56 -3.22
N PHE A 269 14.63 6.38 -3.28
CA PHE A 269 13.41 6.05 -4.01
C PHE A 269 13.41 6.49 -5.47
N ASP A 270 13.09 5.55 -6.36
CA ASP A 270 12.96 5.76 -7.80
C ASP A 270 11.52 5.53 -8.27
N TYR A 271 10.92 6.55 -8.88
CA TYR A 271 9.56 6.46 -9.42
C TYR A 271 9.56 5.74 -10.76
N ILE A 272 8.88 4.61 -10.84
CA ILE A 272 8.80 3.80 -12.07
C ILE A 272 7.52 4.07 -12.88
N GLY A 273 6.65 4.98 -12.42
CA GLY A 273 5.34 5.22 -13.03
C GLY A 273 4.34 4.18 -12.54
N ASP A 274 3.72 3.43 -13.43
CA ASP A 274 2.71 2.39 -13.18
C ASP A 274 3.24 0.96 -13.40
N GLN A 275 4.55 0.82 -13.63
CA GLN A 275 5.16 -0.45 -14.04
C GLN A 275 5.20 -1.45 -12.88
N VAL A 276 5.33 -2.74 -13.20
CA VAL A 276 5.67 -3.76 -12.21
C VAL A 276 7.05 -3.50 -11.61
N PHE A 277 7.19 -3.77 -10.31
CA PHE A 277 8.49 -3.71 -9.64
C PHE A 277 9.50 -4.63 -10.33
N THR A 278 10.73 -4.15 -10.46
CA THR A 278 11.81 -4.84 -11.16
C THR A 278 12.67 -5.69 -10.22
N GLY A 279 12.45 -5.56 -8.91
CA GLY A 279 13.27 -6.11 -7.84
C GLY A 279 14.47 -5.22 -7.51
N THR A 280 14.43 -3.94 -7.92
CA THR A 280 15.39 -2.94 -7.45
C THR A 280 14.85 -2.36 -6.14
N PRO A 281 15.59 -2.45 -5.02
CA PRO A 281 15.12 -1.88 -3.75
C PRO A 281 14.91 -0.37 -3.85
N GLY A 282 13.83 0.12 -3.24
CA GLY A 282 13.45 1.52 -3.28
C GLY A 282 12.70 1.93 -4.54
N GLU A 283 12.02 1.02 -5.23
CA GLU A 283 11.12 1.40 -6.31
C GLU A 283 9.75 1.82 -5.75
N TYR A 284 9.11 2.79 -6.39
CA TYR A 284 7.72 3.12 -6.08
C TYR A 284 6.94 3.45 -7.34
N ARG A 285 5.66 3.09 -7.34
CA ARG A 285 4.77 3.19 -8.49
C ARG A 285 3.40 3.73 -8.12
N PHE A 286 2.72 4.36 -9.06
CA PHE A 286 1.33 4.71 -8.94
C PHE A 286 0.47 3.57 -9.47
N TYR A 287 -0.34 3.01 -8.58
CA TYR A 287 -1.41 2.10 -8.93
C TYR A 287 -2.70 2.90 -9.07
N GLN A 288 -3.31 2.88 -10.25
CA GLN A 288 -4.60 3.52 -10.49
C GLN A 288 -5.72 2.57 -10.08
N GLY A 289 -6.51 3.00 -9.11
CA GLY A 289 -7.68 2.27 -8.64
C GLY A 289 -8.81 2.28 -9.65
N SER A 290 -9.48 1.14 -9.81
CA SER A 290 -10.60 0.97 -10.76
C SER A 290 -11.96 1.39 -10.19
N ASP A 291 -12.15 1.35 -8.87
CA ASP A 291 -13.44 1.68 -8.24
C ASP A 291 -13.34 2.06 -6.73
N ASN A 292 -14.48 2.04 -6.03
CA ASN A 292 -14.56 2.39 -4.60
C ASN A 292 -13.94 1.34 -3.65
N TYR A 293 -13.70 0.13 -4.13
CA TYR A 293 -13.09 -0.99 -3.40
C TYR A 293 -11.60 -1.12 -3.69
N ASP A 294 -11.15 -0.62 -4.84
CA ASP A 294 -9.76 -0.57 -5.27
C ASP A 294 -9.31 0.88 -5.46
N GLN A 295 -8.77 1.49 -4.39
CA GLN A 295 -8.37 2.91 -4.38
C GLN A 295 -7.00 3.11 -5.06
N SER A 296 -6.86 4.26 -5.73
CA SER A 296 -5.57 4.71 -6.24
C SER A 296 -4.59 4.94 -5.11
N ARG A 297 -3.35 4.50 -5.31
CA ARG A 297 -2.30 4.53 -4.29
C ARG A 297 -0.91 4.64 -4.91
N LEU A 298 0.04 5.18 -4.16
CA LEU A 298 1.46 4.95 -4.43
C LEU A 298 1.89 3.70 -3.68
N GLU A 299 2.40 2.70 -4.38
CA GLU A 299 2.97 1.49 -3.79
C GLU A 299 4.49 1.59 -3.76
N LEU A 300 5.10 1.12 -2.69
CA LEU A 300 6.54 1.16 -2.48
C LEU A 300 7.07 -0.26 -2.26
N ASP A 301 8.15 -0.60 -2.96
CA ASP A 301 8.99 -1.78 -2.77
C ASP A 301 10.32 -1.31 -2.15
N LEU A 302 10.49 -1.55 -0.85
CA LEU A 302 11.61 -1.08 -0.06
C LEU A 302 12.80 -2.05 -0.15
N ASP A 303 12.55 -3.36 -0.26
CA ASP A 303 13.57 -4.40 -0.13
C ASP A 303 13.96 -5.09 -1.45
N GLY A 304 13.22 -4.83 -2.53
CA GLY A 304 13.45 -5.36 -3.87
C GLY A 304 12.89 -6.78 -4.08
N ASP A 305 11.96 -7.24 -3.24
CA ASP A 305 11.31 -8.54 -3.40
C ASP A 305 10.16 -8.55 -4.42
N MET A 306 9.88 -7.39 -5.04
CA MET A 306 8.81 -7.15 -6.02
C MET A 306 7.39 -7.14 -5.43
N GLN A 307 7.26 -7.08 -4.10
CA GLN A 307 6.00 -6.93 -3.39
C GLN A 307 5.83 -5.50 -2.86
N VAL A 308 4.61 -5.20 -2.41
CA VAL A 308 4.27 -3.91 -1.83
C VAL A 308 4.56 -3.95 -0.34
N ASP A 309 5.52 -3.15 0.12
CA ASP A 309 5.91 -3.03 1.52
C ASP A 309 5.13 -1.93 2.26
N ALA A 310 4.81 -0.86 1.52
CA ALA A 310 4.07 0.29 2.02
C ALA A 310 3.23 0.92 0.91
N ALA A 311 2.21 1.69 1.27
CA ALA A 311 1.41 2.40 0.29
C ALA A 311 0.78 3.70 0.79
N ILE A 312 0.83 4.76 -0.02
CA ILE A 312 0.11 6.01 0.25
C ILE A 312 -1.21 5.97 -0.50
N LEU A 313 -2.34 5.94 0.21
CA LEU A 313 -3.67 5.94 -0.37
C LEU A 313 -4.13 7.35 -0.71
N PHE A 314 -4.72 7.53 -1.89
CA PHE A 314 -5.45 8.74 -2.22
C PHE A 314 -6.94 8.57 -1.93
N GLY A 315 -7.63 9.70 -1.73
CA GLY A 315 -9.07 9.71 -1.51
C GLY A 315 -9.82 8.94 -2.59
N LYS A 316 -10.93 8.28 -2.21
CA LYS A 316 -11.68 7.29 -3.03
C LYS A 316 -12.08 7.71 -4.45
N ASN A 317 -12.12 9.01 -4.74
CA ASN A 317 -12.49 9.55 -6.05
C ASN A 317 -11.28 10.01 -6.87
N PHE A 318 -10.06 9.79 -6.37
CA PHE A 318 -8.84 10.13 -7.08
C PHE A 318 -8.58 9.09 -8.16
N ALA A 319 -8.75 9.49 -9.42
CA ALA A 319 -8.67 8.61 -10.58
C ALA A 319 -7.72 9.14 -11.67
N THR A 320 -6.84 10.10 -11.33
CA THR A 320 -5.92 10.71 -12.30
C THR A 320 -4.50 10.20 -12.09
N MET A 321 -3.76 10.00 -13.19
CA MET A 321 -2.37 9.58 -13.15
C MET A 321 -1.47 10.61 -12.43
N LEU A 322 -0.36 10.12 -11.90
CA LEU A 322 0.71 10.94 -11.34
C LEU A 322 1.96 10.93 -12.21
N GLN A 323 2.67 12.04 -12.21
CA GLN A 323 3.98 12.18 -12.85
C GLN A 323 4.94 12.95 -11.96
N GLU A 324 6.23 12.68 -12.12
CA GLU A 324 7.23 13.57 -11.54
C GLU A 324 7.26 14.91 -12.29
N THR A 325 7.54 15.99 -11.55
CA THR A 325 7.79 17.30 -12.17
C THR A 325 9.02 17.28 -13.09
N LYS A 326 10.00 16.43 -12.77
CA LYS A 326 11.17 16.06 -13.59
C LYS A 326 11.60 14.64 -13.23
N PRO A 327 12.16 13.85 -14.16
CA PRO A 327 12.71 12.53 -13.84
C PRO A 327 13.67 12.57 -12.64
N GLY A 328 13.42 11.73 -11.64
CA GLY A 328 14.19 11.61 -10.40
C GLY A 328 14.00 12.75 -9.39
N SER A 329 13.00 13.62 -9.60
CA SER A 329 12.69 14.72 -8.68
C SER A 329 12.04 14.25 -7.38
N ARG A 330 11.31 13.13 -7.41
CA ARG A 330 10.42 12.63 -6.36
C ARG A 330 9.30 13.58 -5.94
N HIS A 331 9.09 14.63 -6.73
CA HIS A 331 7.95 15.54 -6.61
C HIS A 331 6.90 15.08 -7.61
N LEU A 332 5.93 14.31 -7.13
CA LEU A 332 4.80 13.84 -7.91
C LEU A 332 3.68 14.87 -7.91
N VAL A 333 3.10 15.07 -9.09
CA VAL A 333 1.95 15.95 -9.33
C VAL A 333 0.94 15.21 -10.19
N ILE A 334 -0.29 15.70 -10.19
CA ILE A 334 -1.32 15.24 -11.13
C ILE A 334 -0.81 15.42 -12.57
N ALA A 335 -0.81 14.32 -13.31
CA ALA A 335 -0.51 14.32 -14.73
C ALA A 335 -1.69 14.94 -15.48
N ASN A 336 -1.45 16.08 -16.13
CA ASN A 336 -2.50 16.83 -16.80
C ASN A 336 -2.65 16.34 -18.23
N GLY A 337 -3.87 15.94 -18.58
CA GLY A 337 -4.24 15.66 -19.96
C GLY A 337 -4.06 16.87 -20.89
N ALA A 338 -3.70 16.58 -22.13
CA ALA A 338 -3.43 17.50 -23.21
C ALA A 338 -4.23 17.10 -24.45
N THR A 339 -4.58 18.10 -25.27
CA THR A 339 -5.14 17.85 -26.60
C THR A 339 -4.09 18.12 -27.67
N LEU A 340 -3.68 17.08 -28.37
CA LEU A 340 -2.73 17.14 -29.47
C LEU A 340 -3.50 16.97 -30.79
N THR A 341 -3.32 17.90 -31.72
CA THR A 341 -3.94 17.82 -33.05
C THR A 341 -2.86 17.84 -34.11
N GLY A 342 -2.88 16.84 -34.99
CA GLY A 342 -2.05 16.71 -36.16
C GLY A 342 -2.44 17.67 -37.28
N THR A 343 -1.98 17.34 -38.47
CA THR A 343 -2.21 18.07 -39.71
C THR A 343 -2.95 17.19 -40.71
N ALA A 344 -3.08 17.62 -41.96
CA ALA A 344 -3.68 16.78 -43.01
C ALA A 344 -2.67 15.86 -43.72
N GLY A 345 -1.49 15.64 -43.12
CA GLY A 345 -0.51 14.68 -43.61
C GLY A 345 -0.01 13.81 -42.47
N ASN A 346 0.86 12.85 -42.79
CA ASN A 346 1.31 11.84 -41.84
C ASN A 346 2.05 12.45 -40.64
N ASP A 347 1.44 12.36 -39.47
CA ASP A 347 1.93 12.84 -38.19
C ASP A 347 2.47 11.69 -37.32
N THR A 348 3.34 12.04 -36.37
CA THR A 348 3.73 11.14 -35.27
C THR A 348 3.63 11.92 -33.99
N ARG A 349 2.71 11.51 -33.13
CA ARG A 349 2.37 12.18 -31.87
C ARG A 349 2.45 11.19 -30.73
N ILE A 350 3.11 11.62 -29.67
CA ILE A 350 3.25 10.89 -28.42
C ILE A 350 2.81 11.88 -27.34
N ALA A 351 1.86 11.46 -26.51
CA ALA A 351 1.31 12.27 -25.44
C ALA A 351 2.26 12.37 -24.24
N ALA A 352 1.81 13.00 -23.15
CA ALA A 352 2.56 12.94 -21.89
C ALA A 352 2.04 11.72 -21.09
N ASN A 353 2.14 11.75 -19.75
CA ASN A 353 1.23 10.95 -18.95
C ASN A 353 -0.01 11.83 -18.67
N GLY A 354 -1.14 11.21 -18.32
CA GLY A 354 -2.42 11.85 -18.07
C GLY A 354 -3.42 11.49 -19.16
N ASN A 355 -4.69 11.85 -18.96
CA ASN A 355 -5.77 11.49 -19.89
C ASN A 355 -5.76 12.45 -21.09
N ASP A 356 -5.07 12.06 -22.15
CA ASP A 356 -4.78 12.85 -23.33
C ASP A 356 -5.83 12.67 -24.44
N THR A 357 -5.89 13.61 -25.39
CA THR A 357 -6.70 13.50 -26.61
C THR A 357 -5.83 13.76 -27.83
N LEU A 358 -5.67 12.76 -28.68
CA LEU A 358 -4.85 12.85 -29.89
C LEU A 358 -5.76 12.77 -31.13
N ASN A 359 -5.65 13.73 -32.03
CA ASN A 359 -6.37 13.75 -33.31
C ASN A 359 -5.39 13.78 -34.48
N GLY A 360 -5.33 12.72 -35.28
CA GLY A 360 -4.48 12.60 -36.47
C GLY A 360 -4.97 13.48 -37.62
N LEU A 361 -6.28 13.45 -37.89
CA LEU A 361 -7.00 14.12 -38.97
C LEU A 361 -6.92 13.38 -40.31
N ALA A 362 -5.96 13.71 -41.17
CA ALA A 362 -5.82 13.05 -42.46
C ALA A 362 -4.35 12.72 -42.70
N GLY A 363 -4.08 11.61 -43.37
CA GLY A 363 -2.73 11.08 -43.48
C GLY A 363 -2.64 9.72 -42.81
N ASN A 364 -1.48 9.09 -42.90
CA ASN A 364 -1.21 7.84 -42.19
C ASN A 364 -0.43 8.18 -40.91
N ASP A 365 -1.15 8.26 -39.80
CA ASP A 365 -0.69 8.83 -38.55
C ASP A 365 -0.21 7.76 -37.58
N LYS A 366 0.67 8.17 -36.66
CA LYS A 366 1.13 7.34 -35.54
C LYS A 366 0.85 8.07 -34.25
N LEU A 367 -0.13 7.58 -33.48
CA LEU A 367 -0.60 8.20 -32.25
C LEU A 367 -0.30 7.26 -31.08
N ASN A 368 0.31 7.79 -30.02
CA ASN A 368 0.59 7.07 -28.78
C ASN A 368 0.12 7.89 -27.57
N GLY A 369 -0.81 7.34 -26.79
CA GLY A 369 -1.36 7.94 -25.57
C GLY A 369 -0.40 7.89 -24.37
N ASN A 370 0.47 6.89 -24.32
CA ASN A 370 1.31 6.54 -23.18
C ASN A 370 0.50 6.08 -21.95
N ARG A 371 0.34 6.91 -20.93
CA ARG A 371 -0.24 6.49 -19.64
C ARG A 371 -1.38 7.40 -19.31
N GLY A 372 -2.50 6.81 -18.89
CA GLY A 372 -3.74 7.53 -18.61
C GLY A 372 -4.85 7.01 -19.52
N ASN A 373 -6.06 7.47 -19.28
CA ASN A 373 -7.21 7.05 -20.07
C ASN A 373 -7.33 8.00 -21.27
N ASP A 374 -6.78 7.59 -22.41
CA ASP A 374 -6.56 8.43 -23.57
C ASP A 374 -7.65 8.30 -24.64
N ALA A 375 -7.87 9.36 -25.41
CA ALA A 375 -8.75 9.37 -26.57
C ALA A 375 -7.96 9.60 -27.85
N LEU A 376 -7.80 8.56 -28.67
CA LEU A 376 -7.03 8.60 -29.91
C LEU A 376 -7.98 8.50 -31.12
N ASN A 377 -7.98 9.51 -31.99
CA ASN A 377 -8.70 9.51 -33.26
C ASN A 377 -7.70 9.56 -34.43
N GLY A 378 -7.60 8.50 -35.23
CA GLY A 378 -6.77 8.42 -36.43
C GLY A 378 -7.26 9.40 -37.50
N GLY A 379 -8.48 9.19 -37.99
CA GLY A 379 -9.13 10.06 -38.94
C GLY A 379 -9.19 9.40 -40.31
N THR A 380 -8.64 10.02 -41.36
CA THR A 380 -8.60 9.41 -42.70
C THR A 380 -7.20 9.01 -43.08
N GLY A 381 -7.01 7.77 -43.53
CA GLY A 381 -5.72 7.20 -43.90
C GLY A 381 -5.48 5.93 -43.11
N ASN A 382 -4.31 5.32 -43.29
CA ASN A 382 -3.99 4.07 -42.58
C ASN A 382 -3.17 4.41 -41.34
N ASP A 383 -3.81 4.40 -40.20
CA ASP A 383 -3.28 4.92 -38.95
C ASP A 383 -2.75 3.79 -38.05
N THR A 384 -1.88 4.16 -37.12
CA THR A 384 -1.41 3.29 -36.03
C THR A 384 -1.66 3.99 -34.70
N LEU A 385 -2.54 3.39 -33.89
CA LEU A 385 -2.98 3.92 -32.61
C LEU A 385 -2.48 2.99 -31.50
N THR A 386 -1.89 3.58 -30.46
CA THR A 386 -1.40 2.86 -29.28
C THR A 386 -1.90 3.61 -28.04
N GLY A 387 -2.76 2.99 -27.25
CA GLY A 387 -3.23 3.55 -25.97
C GLY A 387 -2.13 3.50 -24.91
N ALA A 388 -1.58 2.31 -24.72
CA ALA A 388 -0.54 1.90 -23.79
C ALA A 388 -1.02 1.51 -22.38
N SER A 389 -1.06 2.38 -21.38
CA SER A 389 -1.60 2.02 -20.05
C SER A 389 -2.77 2.92 -19.69
N GLY A 390 -3.86 2.35 -19.18
CA GLY A 390 -5.08 3.08 -18.81
C GLY A 390 -6.27 2.60 -19.65
N ASP A 391 -7.47 3.05 -19.30
CA ASP A 391 -8.67 2.68 -20.06
C ASP A 391 -8.81 3.60 -21.28
N ASP A 392 -8.35 3.15 -22.44
CA ASP A 392 -8.22 3.99 -23.63
C ASP A 392 -9.42 3.89 -24.58
N THR A 393 -9.66 4.94 -25.36
CA THR A 393 -10.61 4.94 -26.47
C THR A 393 -9.88 5.23 -27.77
N LEU A 394 -9.79 4.22 -28.64
CA LEU A 394 -9.11 4.29 -29.93
C LEU A 394 -10.12 4.21 -31.08
N LYS A 395 -10.03 5.15 -32.02
CA LYS A 395 -10.88 5.23 -33.21
C LYS A 395 -10.05 5.42 -34.47
N GLY A 396 -9.98 4.38 -35.31
CA GLY A 396 -9.28 4.40 -36.60
C GLY A 396 -9.93 5.34 -37.61
N ASP A 397 -11.26 5.29 -37.69
CA ASP A 397 -12.10 6.03 -38.63
C ASP A 397 -12.08 5.47 -40.06
N ALA A 398 -11.34 6.03 -41.02
CA ALA A 398 -11.41 5.60 -42.41
C ALA A 398 -10.04 5.23 -42.95
N GLY A 399 -9.84 3.95 -43.22
CA GLY A 399 -8.62 3.41 -43.80
C GLY A 399 -8.30 2.07 -43.16
N ALA A 400 -7.18 1.44 -43.54
CA ALA A 400 -6.80 0.17 -42.93
C ALA A 400 -5.92 0.44 -41.71
N ASP A 401 -6.52 0.41 -40.53
CA ASP A 401 -5.91 0.88 -39.29
C ASP A 401 -5.33 -0.24 -38.43
N LEU A 402 -4.34 0.11 -37.60
CA LEU A 402 -3.77 -0.77 -36.58
C LEU A 402 -4.01 -0.16 -35.20
N LEU A 403 -4.83 -0.83 -34.39
CA LEU A 403 -5.18 -0.41 -33.04
C LEU A 403 -4.56 -1.38 -32.03
N MET A 404 -3.86 -0.82 -31.04
CA MET A 404 -3.33 -1.52 -29.87
C MET A 404 -3.81 -0.74 -28.65
N GLY A 405 -4.75 -1.30 -27.89
CA GLY A 405 -5.26 -0.70 -26.66
C GLY A 405 -4.13 -0.61 -25.63
N GLY A 406 -3.78 -1.75 -25.05
CA GLY A 406 -2.67 -1.87 -24.11
C GLY A 406 -3.19 -2.41 -22.79
N GLN A 407 -2.58 -2.05 -21.67
CA GLN A 407 -3.07 -2.41 -20.35
C GLN A 407 -4.26 -1.52 -19.99
N GLY A 408 -5.37 -2.10 -19.54
CA GLY A 408 -6.56 -1.35 -19.13
C GLY A 408 -7.81 -1.98 -19.70
N VAL A 409 -8.93 -1.25 -19.65
CA VAL A 409 -10.16 -1.59 -20.36
C VAL A 409 -10.31 -0.68 -21.55
N ASP A 410 -9.98 -1.19 -22.72
CA ASP A 410 -9.92 -0.39 -23.93
C ASP A 410 -11.17 -0.50 -24.79
N LEU A 411 -11.55 0.62 -25.39
CA LEU A 411 -12.60 0.73 -26.38
C LEU A 411 -11.98 0.94 -27.76
N LEU A 412 -12.08 -0.07 -28.62
CA LEU A 412 -11.46 -0.08 -29.94
C LEU A 412 -12.53 0.01 -31.04
N THR A 413 -12.47 1.04 -31.88
CA THR A 413 -13.33 1.24 -33.06
C THR A 413 -12.45 1.30 -34.30
N GLY A 414 -12.52 0.29 -35.17
CA GLY A 414 -11.75 0.27 -36.42
C GLY A 414 -12.28 1.31 -37.41
N GLY A 415 -13.58 1.26 -37.67
CA GLY A 415 -14.27 2.12 -38.61
C GLY A 415 -14.48 1.46 -39.97
N ALA A 416 -14.11 2.18 -41.03
CA ALA A 416 -14.26 1.70 -42.40
C ALA A 416 -12.98 1.02 -42.89
N ASP A 417 -13.14 0.10 -43.85
CA ASP A 417 -12.08 -0.70 -44.47
C ASP A 417 -11.68 -1.95 -43.68
N LYS A 418 -10.39 -2.20 -43.43
CA LYS A 418 -9.92 -3.50 -42.92
C LYS A 418 -8.89 -3.27 -41.83
N ASP A 419 -9.35 -3.47 -40.61
CA ASP A 419 -8.60 -3.04 -39.44
C ASP A 419 -7.96 -4.23 -38.71
N VAL A 420 -6.92 -3.92 -37.95
CA VAL A 420 -6.18 -4.89 -37.14
C VAL A 420 -6.20 -4.43 -35.70
N PHE A 421 -6.83 -5.22 -34.84
CA PHE A 421 -6.80 -5.07 -33.38
C PHE A 421 -5.72 -6.01 -32.84
N ARG A 422 -4.60 -5.45 -32.35
CA ARG A 422 -3.42 -6.23 -31.97
C ARG A 422 -3.19 -6.19 -30.47
N PHE A 423 -2.90 -7.37 -29.92
CA PHE A 423 -2.54 -7.59 -28.53
C PHE A 423 -1.16 -8.25 -28.46
N LEU A 424 -0.27 -7.66 -27.68
CA LEU A 424 1.15 -8.03 -27.57
C LEU A 424 1.45 -8.86 -26.32
N SER A 425 0.62 -8.75 -25.29
CA SER A 425 0.79 -9.47 -24.02
C SER A 425 -0.56 -9.86 -23.41
N LEU A 426 -0.56 -10.77 -22.45
CA LEU A 426 -1.78 -11.07 -21.68
C LEU A 426 -2.21 -9.92 -20.79
N THR A 427 -1.27 -9.11 -20.32
CA THR A 427 -1.59 -7.89 -19.57
C THR A 427 -2.30 -6.85 -20.42
N ASP A 428 -2.30 -7.00 -21.76
CA ASP A 428 -3.09 -6.15 -22.65
C ASP A 428 -4.58 -6.57 -22.68
N ILE A 429 -4.93 -7.70 -22.05
CA ILE A 429 -6.31 -8.24 -22.01
C ILE A 429 -6.71 -8.62 -20.56
N GLN A 430 -5.78 -8.50 -19.62
CA GLN A 430 -5.94 -8.81 -18.20
C GLN A 430 -5.31 -7.69 -17.36
N SER A 431 -6.07 -7.13 -16.41
CA SER A 431 -5.52 -6.17 -15.45
C SER A 431 -4.43 -6.81 -14.55
N PRO A 432 -3.39 -6.05 -14.15
CA PRO A 432 -2.35 -6.52 -13.22
C PRO A 432 -2.81 -6.81 -11.78
N SER A 433 -4.10 -6.65 -11.43
CA SER A 433 -4.58 -6.89 -10.07
C SER A 433 -4.74 -8.39 -9.76
N SER A 434 -3.70 -8.95 -9.13
CA SER A 434 -3.68 -10.11 -8.22
C SER A 434 -4.73 -11.20 -8.39
N ALA A 435 -4.25 -12.39 -8.75
CA ALA A 435 -4.73 -13.71 -8.31
C ALA A 435 -6.26 -13.90 -8.18
N ALA A 436 -6.83 -14.54 -9.20
CA ALA A 436 -8.08 -15.31 -9.16
C ALA A 436 -9.37 -14.52 -8.80
N SER A 437 -10.26 -14.44 -9.79
CA SER A 437 -11.72 -14.62 -9.66
C SER A 437 -12.70 -13.45 -9.84
N THR A 438 -12.32 -12.28 -10.37
CA THR A 438 -13.33 -11.33 -10.91
C THR A 438 -12.88 -10.67 -12.22
N PHE A 439 -13.35 -11.22 -13.34
CA PHE A 439 -13.17 -10.71 -14.72
C PHE A 439 -13.94 -9.41 -14.98
N ALA A 440 -13.70 -8.35 -14.20
CA ALA A 440 -14.46 -7.10 -14.28
C ALA A 440 -14.01 -6.16 -15.40
N HIS A 441 -12.97 -6.50 -16.16
CA HIS A 441 -12.27 -5.56 -17.04
C HIS A 441 -11.87 -6.28 -18.35
N ASN A 442 -12.67 -6.10 -19.41
CA ASN A 442 -12.42 -6.68 -20.74
C ASN A 442 -12.36 -5.57 -21.79
N ASP A 443 -11.36 -5.63 -22.66
CA ASP A 443 -11.35 -4.83 -23.88
C ASP A 443 -12.56 -5.09 -24.75
N THR A 444 -12.99 -4.05 -25.47
CA THR A 444 -14.17 -4.08 -26.33
C THR A 444 -13.84 -3.59 -27.73
N ILE A 445 -14.01 -4.48 -28.72
CA ILE A 445 -14.07 -4.09 -30.13
C ILE A 445 -15.52 -3.74 -30.50
N THR A 446 -15.72 -2.50 -30.91
CA THR A 446 -17.06 -1.86 -31.01
C THR A 446 -17.76 -2.01 -32.36
N ASP A 447 -17.05 -2.38 -33.41
CA ASP A 447 -17.59 -2.38 -34.78
C ASP A 447 -16.97 -3.46 -35.68
N PHE A 448 -16.54 -4.59 -35.10
CA PHE A 448 -15.85 -5.64 -35.84
C PHE A 448 -16.64 -6.09 -37.07
N SER A 449 -15.98 -6.08 -38.24
CA SER A 449 -16.61 -6.20 -39.54
C SER A 449 -15.88 -7.20 -40.47
N VAL A 450 -16.42 -7.39 -41.69
CA VAL A 450 -15.86 -8.37 -42.63
C VAL A 450 -14.56 -7.84 -43.24
N GLY A 451 -13.46 -8.44 -42.83
CA GLY A 451 -12.13 -8.11 -43.37
C GLY A 451 -11.13 -7.88 -42.26
N ASP A 452 -11.63 -7.45 -41.11
CA ASP A 452 -10.86 -7.15 -39.91
C ASP A 452 -10.14 -8.37 -39.35
N LYS A 453 -9.14 -8.07 -38.51
CA LYS A 453 -8.29 -9.06 -37.86
C LYS A 453 -8.13 -8.76 -36.38
N ILE A 454 -8.17 -9.81 -35.58
CA ILE A 454 -7.69 -9.80 -34.21
C ILE A 454 -6.34 -10.51 -34.22
N ASP A 455 -5.29 -9.78 -33.89
CA ASP A 455 -3.91 -10.27 -33.90
C ASP A 455 -3.47 -10.60 -32.47
N LEU A 456 -3.41 -11.89 -32.18
CA LEU A 456 -3.00 -12.47 -30.91
C LEU A 456 -1.63 -13.15 -31.03
N ALA A 457 -0.92 -12.98 -32.15
CA ALA A 457 0.35 -13.65 -32.40
C ALA A 457 1.48 -13.15 -31.48
N GLY A 458 1.27 -12.07 -30.71
CA GLY A 458 2.21 -11.61 -29.68
C GLY A 458 2.09 -12.36 -28.35
N ILE A 459 0.96 -13.00 -28.09
CA ILE A 459 0.64 -13.63 -26.81
C ILE A 459 1.14 -15.07 -26.78
N ASP A 460 1.76 -15.47 -25.66
CA ASP A 460 2.12 -16.87 -25.42
C ASP A 460 0.91 -17.65 -24.88
N ALA A 461 0.47 -18.66 -25.64
CA ALA A 461 -0.68 -19.48 -25.27
C ALA A 461 -0.38 -20.50 -24.14
N ASN A 462 0.85 -20.59 -23.60
CA ASN A 462 1.16 -21.40 -22.41
C ASN A 462 2.27 -20.77 -21.54
N LEU A 463 1.88 -20.14 -20.44
CA LEU A 463 2.80 -19.45 -19.52
C LEU A 463 3.86 -20.34 -18.86
N ASN A 464 3.66 -21.67 -18.85
CA ASN A 464 4.61 -22.62 -18.27
C ASN A 464 5.67 -23.11 -19.27
N GLN A 465 5.64 -22.63 -20.52
CA GLN A 465 6.62 -22.95 -21.55
C GLN A 465 7.24 -21.66 -22.09
N ALA A 466 8.55 -21.69 -22.39
CA ALA A 466 9.21 -20.54 -23.00
C ALA A 466 8.95 -20.52 -24.52
N ASN A 467 8.60 -19.34 -25.05
CA ASN A 467 8.36 -18.96 -26.45
C ASN A 467 6.91 -19.14 -26.94
N ASN A 468 6.48 -18.18 -27.78
CA ASN A 468 5.17 -18.06 -28.44
C ASN A 468 4.61 -19.39 -28.97
N GLN A 469 3.74 -20.00 -28.16
CA GLN A 469 2.82 -21.04 -28.62
C GLN A 469 1.59 -20.38 -29.22
N LYS A 470 1.23 -20.83 -30.42
CA LYS A 470 0.05 -20.33 -31.12
C LYS A 470 -1.21 -20.88 -30.48
N PHE A 471 -2.19 -20.02 -30.26
CA PHE A 471 -3.53 -20.46 -29.90
C PHE A 471 -4.14 -21.38 -30.97
N SER A 472 -5.02 -22.27 -30.53
CA SER A 472 -5.85 -23.12 -31.38
C SER A 472 -7.32 -22.69 -31.27
N PHE A 473 -7.87 -22.13 -32.35
CA PHE A 473 -9.28 -21.72 -32.37
C PHE A 473 -10.22 -22.92 -32.54
N ILE A 474 -11.03 -23.19 -31.51
CA ILE A 474 -12.00 -24.29 -31.45
C ILE A 474 -13.44 -23.86 -31.77
N ALA A 475 -13.63 -22.61 -32.23
CA ALA A 475 -14.92 -22.01 -32.55
C ALA A 475 -15.84 -21.93 -31.31
N GLY A 476 -17.09 -22.37 -31.39
CA GLY A 476 -18.05 -22.32 -30.27
C GLY A 476 -18.06 -23.57 -29.38
N LYS A 477 -16.97 -24.35 -29.35
CA LYS A 477 -16.86 -25.55 -28.50
C LYS A 477 -16.38 -25.17 -27.10
N ASP A 478 -16.71 -26.00 -26.12
CA ASP A 478 -16.13 -25.90 -24.78
C ASP A 478 -14.63 -26.26 -24.81
N PHE A 479 -13.88 -25.66 -23.87
CA PHE A 479 -12.47 -25.97 -23.67
C PHE A 479 -12.29 -27.45 -23.33
N SER A 480 -11.31 -28.08 -23.97
CA SER A 480 -11.05 -29.51 -23.88
C SER A 480 -10.02 -29.88 -22.80
N GLY A 481 -9.47 -28.87 -22.12
CA GLY A 481 -8.38 -29.00 -21.16
C GLY A 481 -7.00 -29.03 -21.83
N ILE A 482 -6.92 -28.58 -23.09
CA ILE A 482 -5.65 -28.34 -23.78
C ILE A 482 -5.31 -26.86 -23.60
N ALA A 483 -4.14 -26.59 -23.03
CA ALA A 483 -3.59 -25.24 -22.94
C ALA A 483 -3.52 -24.56 -24.33
N GLY A 484 -3.88 -23.28 -24.38
CA GLY A 484 -3.83 -22.46 -25.58
C GLY A 484 -5.01 -22.64 -26.52
N GLU A 485 -6.21 -22.86 -25.99
CA GLU A 485 -7.45 -22.92 -26.79
C GLU A 485 -8.16 -21.57 -26.81
N LEU A 486 -8.70 -21.20 -27.99
CA LEU A 486 -9.56 -20.01 -28.16
C LEU A 486 -10.96 -20.44 -28.59
N ARG A 487 -11.98 -19.86 -27.96
CA ARG A 487 -13.37 -20.07 -28.36
C ARG A 487 -14.12 -18.75 -28.48
N TYR A 488 -15.18 -18.74 -29.29
CA TYR A 488 -16.09 -17.60 -29.40
C TYR A 488 -17.46 -17.98 -28.86
N ASP A 489 -17.85 -17.35 -27.74
CA ASP A 489 -19.18 -17.44 -27.16
C ASP A 489 -20.10 -16.40 -27.80
N SER A 490 -20.87 -16.83 -28.79
CA SER A 490 -21.80 -15.96 -29.51
C SER A 490 -23.05 -15.57 -28.71
N ALA A 491 -23.28 -16.14 -27.52
CA ALA A 491 -24.39 -15.72 -26.67
C ALA A 491 -24.05 -14.44 -25.89
N ASN A 492 -22.77 -14.27 -25.55
CA ASN A 492 -22.26 -13.14 -24.78
C ASN A 492 -21.32 -12.23 -25.59
N ASN A 493 -21.08 -12.53 -26.87
CA ASN A 493 -20.16 -11.81 -27.76
C ASN A 493 -18.69 -11.81 -27.29
N LEU A 494 -18.25 -12.89 -26.63
CA LEU A 494 -16.90 -12.97 -26.06
C LEU A 494 -16.00 -13.90 -26.86
N LEU A 495 -14.82 -13.41 -27.25
CA LEU A 495 -13.68 -14.26 -27.54
C LEU A 495 -13.00 -14.60 -26.21
N GLN A 496 -12.82 -15.88 -25.93
CA GLN A 496 -12.27 -16.37 -24.67
C GLN A 496 -11.05 -17.24 -24.94
N GLY A 497 -10.03 -17.14 -24.09
CA GLY A 497 -8.84 -17.98 -24.17
C GLY A 497 -8.58 -18.73 -22.87
N ASP A 498 -8.31 -20.03 -23.00
CA ASP A 498 -7.77 -20.91 -21.96
C ASP A 498 -6.30 -21.17 -22.29
N ILE A 499 -5.41 -20.62 -21.49
CA ILE A 499 -3.95 -20.61 -21.63
C ILE A 499 -3.35 -21.75 -20.82
N ASN A 500 -3.95 -22.09 -19.68
CA ASN A 500 -3.34 -23.00 -18.72
C ASN A 500 -3.88 -24.45 -18.83
N GLY A 501 -5.01 -24.65 -19.53
CA GLY A 501 -5.66 -25.93 -19.77
C GLY A 501 -6.57 -26.42 -18.64
N ASP A 502 -6.98 -25.55 -17.71
CA ASP A 502 -7.85 -25.89 -16.58
C ASP A 502 -9.34 -25.89 -16.92
N THR A 503 -9.69 -25.63 -18.19
CA THR A 503 -11.06 -25.53 -18.73
C THR A 503 -11.84 -24.28 -18.34
N GLU A 504 -11.20 -23.34 -17.63
CA GLU A 504 -11.72 -22.00 -17.38
C GLU A 504 -11.06 -21.01 -18.35
N ALA A 505 -11.75 -19.91 -18.64
CA ALA A 505 -11.17 -18.86 -19.47
C ALA A 505 -10.22 -18.04 -18.60
N ASP A 506 -8.99 -17.86 -19.06
CA ASP A 506 -8.03 -16.95 -18.44
C ASP A 506 -8.34 -15.50 -18.85
N PHE A 507 -8.76 -15.24 -20.09
CA PHE A 507 -9.12 -13.88 -20.54
C PHE A 507 -10.36 -13.85 -21.43
N HIS A 508 -10.95 -12.66 -21.54
CA HIS A 508 -12.09 -12.36 -22.39
C HIS A 508 -11.86 -11.07 -23.20
N LEU A 509 -12.33 -11.06 -24.45
CA LEU A 509 -12.41 -9.89 -25.32
C LEU A 509 -13.84 -9.76 -25.82
N GLU A 510 -14.48 -8.61 -25.59
CA GLU A 510 -15.82 -8.34 -26.11
C GLU A 510 -15.74 -7.89 -27.57
N ILE A 511 -16.56 -8.52 -28.43
CA ILE A 511 -16.58 -8.25 -29.87
C ILE A 511 -18.01 -8.00 -30.32
N THR A 512 -18.32 -6.75 -30.58
CA THR A 512 -19.61 -6.34 -31.14
C THR A 512 -19.54 -6.26 -32.68
N GLY A 513 -20.70 -6.31 -33.35
CA GLY A 513 -20.78 -6.24 -34.82
C GLY A 513 -20.82 -7.59 -35.55
N VAL A 514 -20.52 -8.70 -34.87
CA VAL A 514 -20.59 -10.05 -35.43
C VAL A 514 -21.42 -11.02 -34.57
N THR A 515 -22.07 -11.98 -35.22
CA THR A 515 -22.76 -13.09 -34.54
C THR A 515 -21.97 -14.41 -34.61
N THR A 516 -20.92 -14.45 -35.42
CA THR A 516 -20.03 -15.61 -35.58
C THR A 516 -18.62 -15.12 -35.90
N LEU A 517 -17.62 -15.68 -35.21
CA LEU A 517 -16.21 -15.40 -35.50
C LEU A 517 -15.58 -16.60 -36.24
N ALA A 518 -15.00 -16.34 -37.42
CA ALA A 518 -14.28 -17.36 -38.18
C ALA A 518 -12.80 -17.36 -37.79
N GLY A 519 -12.16 -18.54 -37.76
CA GLY A 519 -10.72 -18.63 -37.44
C GLY A 519 -9.81 -17.82 -38.37
N SER A 520 -10.26 -17.53 -39.60
CA SER A 520 -9.54 -16.64 -40.54
C SER A 520 -9.56 -15.16 -40.15
N ALA A 521 -10.37 -14.76 -39.17
CA ALA A 521 -10.39 -13.44 -38.57
C ALA A 521 -9.32 -13.27 -37.49
N LEU A 522 -8.66 -14.37 -37.09
CA LEU A 522 -7.60 -14.38 -36.09
C LEU A 522 -6.23 -14.49 -36.77
N VAL A 523 -5.26 -13.75 -36.25
CA VAL A 523 -3.83 -13.95 -36.53
C VAL A 523 -3.24 -14.59 -35.29
N LEU A 524 -2.84 -15.86 -35.41
CA LEU A 524 -2.35 -16.73 -34.34
C LEU A 524 -0.93 -17.18 -34.63
#